data_AF-A0A2X3F0X7-F1
#
_entry.id   AF-A0A2X3F0X7-F1
#
_cell.length_a   1.000
_cell.length_b   1.000
_cell.length_c   1.000
_cell.angle_alpha   90.00
_cell.angle_beta   90.00
_cell.angle_gamma   90.00
#
_symmetry.space_group_name_H-M   'P 1'
#
loop_
_entity.id
_entity.type
_entity.pdbx_description
1 polymer ?
#
loop_
_entity_poly.entity_id
_entity_poly.type
_entity_poly.pdbx_seq_one_letter_code
_entity_poly.pdbx_strand_id
1 'polypeptide(L)'
;MSMVSYAAGTRYLSLIGGTCLSFYDCTAICPPASPMTWGEQTDVPESADWYNSSYIIAWGSNVPQTRTPDAHFFTEVRYKGTKTIAITPDYSEVAKLCDQWLAPKQGTDSALAMAMGHVILKAFHLDNPSDYFLNYCRTYTDMPMLVILEPRDNGSYTPGRMLRASDLLDALGESNNPEWKTVAYNSDGELVAPNGSIGFRWGEKGKWNLEQRADGKDVELKLSLLDIRDSVVSVGFPYFGGNENPHFRSVAQSPVTLHPLPAKQLTLASGESGLVVSVYDLILANYGLDRGLDDVNAAKDFAEVKAYTPAWAEQITGVPRQHIEQIAASLPIRRIRPTAAQ
;
A
#
# COMPACT_ATOMS: atom_id res chain seq x y z
N MET A 1 8.93 -19.17 22.01
CA MET A 1 8.56 -20.59 22.26
C MET A 1 9.81 -21.38 22.63
N SER A 2 9.69 -22.32 23.57
CA SER A 2 10.74 -23.31 23.85
C SER A 2 10.78 -24.37 22.76
N MET A 3 11.79 -24.29 21.87
CA MET A 3 11.87 -25.07 20.63
C MET A 3 11.75 -26.58 20.85
N VAL A 4 12.48 -27.14 21.81
CA VAL A 4 12.50 -28.59 22.07
C VAL A 4 11.20 -29.08 22.71
N SER A 5 10.61 -28.31 23.63
CA SER A 5 9.33 -28.67 24.25
C SER A 5 8.19 -28.70 23.23
N TYR A 6 8.19 -27.76 22.27
CA TYR A 6 7.26 -27.80 21.14
C TYR A 6 7.51 -29.04 20.26
N ALA A 7 8.78 -29.32 19.93
CA ALA A 7 9.17 -30.44 19.08
C ALA A 7 8.82 -31.81 19.69
N ALA A 8 8.83 -31.95 21.01
CA ALA A 8 8.54 -33.21 21.68
C ALA A 8 7.15 -33.78 21.29
N GLY A 9 6.11 -32.94 21.36
CA GLY A 9 4.76 -33.33 20.96
C GLY A 9 4.58 -33.43 19.45
N THR A 10 5.04 -32.42 18.70
CA THR A 10 4.82 -32.36 17.25
C THR A 10 5.56 -33.46 16.49
N ARG A 11 6.77 -33.84 16.94
CA ARG A 11 7.52 -34.96 16.37
C ARG A 11 6.79 -36.29 16.59
N TYR A 12 6.32 -36.55 17.81
CA TYR A 12 5.56 -37.77 18.12
C TYR A 12 4.30 -37.87 17.24
N LEU A 13 3.49 -36.80 17.21
CA LEU A 13 2.28 -36.74 16.38
C LEU A 13 2.59 -36.99 14.90
N SER A 14 3.63 -36.32 14.37
CA SER A 14 4.02 -36.49 12.97
C SER A 14 4.45 -37.92 12.63
N LEU A 15 5.10 -38.63 13.56
CA LEU A 15 5.53 -40.02 13.36
C LEU A 15 4.36 -41.01 13.32
N ILE A 16 3.30 -40.75 14.09
CA ILE A 16 2.10 -41.61 14.11
C ILE A 16 1.03 -41.19 13.09
N GLY A 17 1.31 -40.16 12.27
CA GLY A 17 0.36 -39.62 11.28
C GLY A 17 -0.74 -38.73 11.87
N GLY A 18 -0.55 -38.21 13.09
CA GLY A 18 -1.45 -37.26 13.73
C GLY A 18 -1.35 -35.84 13.16
N THR A 19 -2.37 -35.02 13.42
CA THR A 19 -2.43 -33.63 12.95
C THR A 19 -1.73 -32.67 13.91
N CYS A 20 -0.87 -31.80 13.37
CA CYS A 20 -0.30 -30.68 14.12
C CYS A 20 -1.08 -29.39 13.78
N LEU A 21 -1.74 -28.80 14.77
CA LEU A 21 -2.55 -27.60 14.58
C LEU A 21 -1.66 -26.35 14.42
N SER A 22 -2.10 -25.41 13.57
CA SER A 22 -1.48 -24.10 13.44
C SER A 22 -1.80 -23.22 14.66
N PHE A 23 -1.01 -22.16 14.86
CA PHE A 23 -1.18 -21.23 15.99
C PHE A 23 -1.21 -19.76 15.56
N TYR A 24 -0.45 -19.39 14.54
CA TYR A 24 -0.21 -17.99 14.17
C TYR A 24 -1.46 -17.30 13.61
N ASP A 25 -2.17 -18.03 12.73
CA ASP A 25 -3.49 -17.70 12.19
C ASP A 25 -4.58 -17.75 13.27
N CYS A 26 -4.63 -18.85 14.04
CA CYS A 26 -5.67 -19.10 15.05
C CYS A 26 -5.69 -18.05 16.17
N THR A 27 -4.53 -17.53 16.55
CA THR A 27 -4.41 -16.50 17.60
C THR A 27 -4.52 -15.07 17.06
N ALA A 28 -4.82 -14.89 15.77
CA ALA A 28 -4.94 -13.60 15.09
C ALA A 28 -3.69 -12.70 15.21
N ILE A 29 -2.51 -13.31 15.43
CA ILE A 29 -1.22 -12.60 15.42
C ILE A 29 -0.56 -12.62 14.05
N CYS A 30 -1.00 -13.51 13.15
CA CYS A 30 -0.64 -13.46 11.73
C CYS A 30 -1.37 -12.30 11.06
N PRO A 31 -0.66 -11.28 10.54
CA PRO A 31 -1.29 -10.21 9.78
C PRO A 31 -1.47 -10.65 8.31
N PRO A 32 -2.70 -10.95 7.83
CA PRO A 32 -2.89 -11.46 6.47
C PRO A 32 -2.40 -10.50 5.38
N ALA A 33 -2.31 -9.20 5.70
CA ALA A 33 -1.74 -8.18 4.84
C ALA A 33 -0.26 -8.44 4.49
N SER A 34 0.54 -9.07 5.37
CA SER A 34 1.96 -9.34 5.08
C SER A 34 2.13 -10.35 3.93
N PRO A 35 1.47 -11.52 3.93
CA PRO A 35 1.45 -12.40 2.76
C PRO A 35 0.84 -11.76 1.51
N MET A 36 -0.17 -10.90 1.64
CA MET A 36 -0.79 -10.22 0.50
C MET A 36 0.15 -9.19 -0.16
N THR A 37 0.91 -8.44 0.62
CA THR A 37 1.80 -7.38 0.13
C THR A 37 3.18 -7.88 -0.25
N TRP A 38 3.77 -8.80 0.53
CA TRP A 38 5.18 -9.22 0.35
C TRP A 38 5.34 -10.72 0.04
N GLY A 39 4.28 -11.53 0.14
CA GLY A 39 4.42 -12.99 0.05
C GLY A 39 5.20 -13.60 1.21
N GLU A 40 5.32 -12.88 2.33
CA GLU A 40 6.07 -13.26 3.53
C GLU A 40 5.12 -13.40 4.72
N GLN A 41 5.35 -14.41 5.58
CA GLN A 41 4.47 -14.65 6.74
C GLN A 41 4.51 -13.45 7.68
N THR A 42 5.69 -13.10 8.19
CA THR A 42 5.98 -11.90 8.98
C THR A 42 7.49 -11.78 9.14
N ASP A 43 8.04 -10.66 8.69
CA ASP A 43 9.40 -10.25 9.02
C ASP A 43 9.36 -8.77 9.42
N VAL A 44 10.06 -8.41 10.50
CA VAL A 44 9.99 -7.08 11.13
C VAL A 44 11.36 -6.68 11.66
N PRO A 45 11.68 -5.37 11.71
CA PRO A 45 12.94 -4.90 12.29
C PRO A 45 13.02 -5.24 13.79
N GLU A 46 14.24 -5.50 14.26
CA GLU A 46 14.52 -5.69 15.69
C GLU A 46 14.30 -4.40 16.49
N SER A 47 14.16 -4.52 17.81
CA SER A 47 13.92 -3.36 18.69
C SER A 47 15.08 -2.37 18.72
N ALA A 48 16.32 -2.84 18.54
CA ALA A 48 17.48 -1.97 18.43
C ALA A 48 17.39 -1.02 17.22
N ASP A 49 16.75 -1.45 16.13
CA ASP A 49 16.57 -0.62 14.92
C ASP A 49 15.59 0.53 15.14
N TRP A 50 14.75 0.48 16.18
CA TRP A 50 13.92 1.64 16.56
C TRP A 50 14.77 2.87 16.84
N TYR A 51 16.00 2.67 17.34
CA TYR A 51 16.94 3.75 17.61
C TYR A 51 17.47 4.46 16.34
N ASN A 52 17.35 3.82 15.18
CA ASN A 52 17.76 4.38 13.89
C ASN A 52 16.68 5.29 13.27
N SER A 53 15.43 5.17 13.71
CA SER A 53 14.34 6.01 13.21
C SER A 53 14.36 7.42 13.80
N SER A 54 14.01 8.43 13.00
CA SER A 54 13.81 9.83 13.40
C SER A 54 12.33 10.18 13.66
N TYR A 55 11.41 9.25 13.36
CA TYR A 55 9.96 9.38 13.54
C TYR A 55 9.30 8.02 13.78
N ILE A 56 8.60 7.85 14.90
CA ILE A 56 7.94 6.58 15.24
C ILE A 56 6.47 6.82 15.60
N ILE A 57 5.57 6.04 15.02
CA ILE A 57 4.16 5.97 15.40
C ILE A 57 3.90 4.63 16.09
N ALA A 58 3.60 4.66 17.38
CA ALA A 58 3.10 3.51 18.12
C ALA A 58 1.58 3.41 17.93
N TRP A 59 1.16 2.65 16.92
CA TRP A 59 -0.24 2.50 16.54
C TRP A 59 -0.80 1.17 17.05
N GLY A 60 -1.76 1.21 17.98
CA GLY A 60 -2.37 -0.01 18.55
C GLY A 60 -1.38 -0.92 19.29
N SER A 61 -0.19 -0.42 19.64
CA SER A 61 0.88 -1.18 20.30
C SER A 61 1.22 -0.55 21.64
N ASN A 62 0.81 -1.19 22.74
CA ASN A 62 1.14 -0.73 24.08
C ASN A 62 2.55 -1.20 24.49
N VAL A 63 3.57 -0.51 23.94
CA VAL A 63 4.99 -0.86 24.06
C VAL A 63 5.46 -1.12 25.50
N PRO A 64 5.25 -0.23 26.49
CA PRO A 64 5.78 -0.45 27.84
C PRO A 64 5.15 -1.66 28.55
N GLN A 65 3.90 -1.98 28.23
CA GLN A 65 3.17 -3.09 28.87
C GLN A 65 3.42 -4.43 28.18
N THR A 66 3.48 -4.46 26.85
CA THR A 66 3.53 -5.72 26.06
C THR A 66 4.92 -6.03 25.50
N ARG A 67 5.83 -5.05 25.50
CA ARG A 67 7.24 -5.14 25.05
C ARG A 67 8.16 -4.48 26.07
N THR A 68 7.87 -4.68 27.36
CA THR A 68 8.63 -4.14 28.49
C THR A 68 10.16 -4.26 28.35
N PRO A 69 10.74 -5.42 27.97
CA PRO A 69 12.19 -5.53 27.86
C PRO A 69 12.80 -4.66 26.75
N ASP A 70 12.02 -4.30 25.72
CA ASP A 70 12.48 -3.50 24.58
C ASP A 70 12.07 -2.02 24.68
N ALA A 71 11.20 -1.67 25.64
CA ALA A 71 10.63 -0.33 25.75
C ALA A 71 11.68 0.76 25.97
N HIS A 72 12.85 0.41 26.51
CA HIS A 72 13.94 1.36 26.72
C HIS A 72 14.41 1.95 25.38
N PHE A 73 14.53 1.17 24.29
CA PHE A 73 14.90 1.68 22.97
C PHE A 73 13.94 2.78 22.48
N PHE A 74 12.63 2.60 22.71
CA PHE A 74 11.61 3.57 22.35
C PHE A 74 11.70 4.85 23.20
N THR A 75 12.03 4.74 24.48
CA THR A 75 12.20 5.92 25.34
C THR A 75 13.53 6.66 25.10
N GLU A 76 14.61 5.92 24.85
CA GLU A 76 15.96 6.46 24.70
C GLU A 76 16.14 7.13 23.34
N VAL A 77 15.54 6.61 22.27
CA VAL A 77 15.61 7.24 20.94
C VAL A 77 15.02 8.66 20.94
N ARG A 78 14.10 8.97 21.86
CA ARG A 78 13.56 10.32 22.01
C ARG A 78 14.63 11.33 22.42
N TYR A 79 15.63 10.92 23.21
CA TYR A 79 16.77 11.77 23.55
C TYR A 79 17.67 12.06 22.34
N LYS A 80 17.62 11.23 21.29
CA LYS A 80 18.26 11.48 19.98
C LYS A 80 17.47 12.51 19.13
N GLY A 81 16.32 12.98 19.59
CA GLY A 81 15.46 13.94 18.88
C GLY A 81 14.35 13.30 18.02
N THR A 82 14.17 11.98 18.14
CA THR A 82 13.11 11.25 17.44
C THR A 82 11.74 11.61 18.00
N LYS A 83 10.82 11.99 17.11
CA LYS A 83 9.44 12.31 17.49
C LYS A 83 8.63 11.03 17.59
N THR A 84 7.85 10.89 18.65
CA THR A 84 7.00 9.72 18.89
C THR A 84 5.53 10.10 19.00
N ILE A 85 4.66 9.36 18.31
CA ILE A 85 3.21 9.53 18.33
C ILE A 85 2.56 8.25 18.86
N ALA A 86 1.62 8.37 19.79
CA ALA A 86 0.76 7.25 20.20
C ALA A 86 -0.59 7.35 19.50
N ILE A 87 -1.04 6.27 18.88
CA ILE A 87 -2.40 6.15 18.33
C ILE A 87 -3.10 4.99 19.04
N THR A 88 -3.89 5.33 20.05
CA THR A 88 -4.67 4.37 20.86
C THR A 88 -6.00 5.02 21.27
N PRO A 89 -7.13 4.28 21.25
CA PRO A 89 -8.44 4.83 21.59
C PRO A 89 -8.55 5.29 23.05
N ASP A 90 -7.84 4.64 23.96
CA ASP A 90 -7.70 4.97 25.37
C ASP A 90 -6.34 5.63 25.67
N TYR A 91 -6.22 6.25 26.84
CA TYR A 91 -4.96 6.81 27.32
C TYR A 91 -4.04 5.70 27.88
N SER A 92 -3.58 4.84 26.98
CA SER A 92 -2.73 3.69 27.28
C SER A 92 -1.34 4.09 27.77
N GLU A 93 -0.59 3.16 28.37
CA GLU A 93 0.74 3.46 28.92
C GLU A 93 1.72 4.02 27.88
N VAL A 94 1.62 3.60 26.61
CA VAL A 94 2.47 4.16 25.53
C VAL A 94 2.20 5.65 25.29
N ALA A 95 0.98 6.14 25.51
CA ALA A 95 0.66 7.56 25.37
C ALA A 95 1.50 8.44 26.31
N LYS A 96 1.81 7.94 27.51
CA LYS A 96 2.67 8.62 28.49
C LYS A 96 4.14 8.74 28.03
N LEU A 97 4.56 7.97 27.04
CA LEU A 97 5.92 7.98 26.48
C LEU A 97 6.03 8.80 25.19
N CYS A 98 4.92 9.28 24.63
CA CYS A 98 4.87 9.93 23.33
C CYS A 98 4.74 11.45 23.42
N ASP A 99 5.14 12.14 22.35
CA ASP A 99 5.06 13.61 22.26
C ASP A 99 3.64 14.09 21.90
N GLN A 100 2.84 13.21 21.27
CA GLN A 100 1.45 13.47 20.92
C GLN A 100 0.65 12.17 21.00
N TRP A 101 -0.60 12.28 21.45
CA TRP A 101 -1.57 11.19 21.50
C TRP A 101 -2.76 11.50 20.59
N LEU A 102 -3.11 10.56 19.72
CA LEU A 102 -4.35 10.56 18.96
C LEU A 102 -5.24 9.41 19.42
N ALA A 103 -6.52 9.74 19.64
CA ALA A 103 -7.52 8.81 20.13
C ALA A 103 -8.64 8.59 19.10
N PRO A 104 -8.38 7.86 18.00
CA PRO A 104 -9.44 7.50 17.08
C PRO A 104 -10.44 6.55 17.75
N LYS A 105 -11.69 6.54 17.26
CA LYS A 105 -12.65 5.50 17.61
C LYS A 105 -12.06 4.12 17.28
N GLN A 106 -12.07 3.19 18.24
CA GLN A 106 -11.39 1.89 18.08
C GLN A 106 -11.90 1.12 16.86
N GLY A 107 -11.01 0.66 15.98
CA GLY A 107 -11.39 -0.06 14.76
C GLY A 107 -11.71 0.85 13.56
N THR A 108 -11.54 2.17 13.70
CA THR A 108 -11.62 3.14 12.58
C THR A 108 -10.26 3.57 12.06
N ASP A 109 -9.19 2.93 12.52
CA ASP A 109 -7.80 3.25 12.25
C ASP A 109 -7.46 3.27 10.75
N SER A 110 -8.11 2.42 9.95
CA SER A 110 -7.96 2.43 8.49
C SER A 110 -8.41 3.75 7.86
N ALA A 111 -9.44 4.41 8.39
CA ALA A 111 -9.87 5.72 7.90
C ALA A 111 -8.81 6.78 8.19
N LEU A 112 -8.18 6.74 9.36
CA LEU A 112 -7.05 7.61 9.70
C LEU A 112 -5.86 7.36 8.77
N ALA A 113 -5.49 6.10 8.54
CA ALA A 113 -4.38 5.73 7.67
C ALA A 113 -4.61 6.16 6.21
N MET A 114 -5.83 5.96 5.70
CA MET A 114 -6.20 6.39 4.34
C MET A 114 -6.14 7.92 4.19
N ALA A 115 -6.56 8.69 5.19
CA ALA A 115 -6.43 10.15 5.14
C ALA A 115 -4.97 10.63 5.25
N MET A 116 -4.14 9.95 6.03
CA MET A 116 -2.70 10.24 6.04
C MET A 116 -2.07 9.92 4.68
N GLY A 117 -2.43 8.80 4.05
CA GLY A 117 -1.97 8.43 2.71
C GLY A 117 -2.40 9.44 1.65
N HIS A 118 -3.64 9.96 1.71
CA HIS A 118 -4.12 11.03 0.83
C HIS A 118 -3.20 12.25 0.88
N VAL A 119 -2.89 12.74 2.09
CA VAL A 119 -2.00 13.90 2.28
C VAL A 119 -0.59 13.61 1.75
N ILE A 120 -0.05 12.41 2.01
CA ILE A 120 1.30 12.02 1.55
C ILE A 120 1.36 11.97 0.02
N LEU A 121 0.39 11.33 -0.63
CA LEU A 121 0.33 11.24 -2.09
C LEU A 121 0.13 12.63 -2.72
N LYS A 122 -0.77 13.45 -2.16
CA LYS A 122 -0.98 14.82 -2.65
C LYS A 122 0.31 15.64 -2.56
N ALA A 123 0.95 15.68 -1.39
CA ALA A 123 2.09 16.56 -1.15
C ALA A 123 3.40 16.08 -1.80
N PHE A 124 3.69 14.76 -1.77
CA PHE A 124 5.00 14.23 -2.13
C PHE A 124 5.03 13.38 -3.42
N HIS A 125 3.87 13.12 -4.03
CA HIS A 125 3.80 12.45 -5.33
C HIS A 125 3.22 13.36 -6.43
N LEU A 126 2.34 14.31 -6.10
CA LEU A 126 1.70 15.20 -7.07
C LEU A 126 2.23 16.63 -7.00
N ASP A 127 2.01 17.33 -5.89
CA ASP A 127 2.27 18.79 -5.81
C ASP A 127 3.76 19.12 -5.75
N ASN A 128 4.55 18.33 -5.00
CA ASN A 128 6.00 18.44 -4.94
C ASN A 128 6.63 17.03 -4.96
N PRO A 129 6.76 16.42 -6.15
CA PRO A 129 7.19 15.04 -6.29
C PRO A 129 8.59 14.83 -5.68
N SER A 130 8.68 13.85 -4.78
CA SER A 130 9.94 13.43 -4.16
C SER A 130 10.61 12.36 -5.01
N ASP A 131 11.79 12.65 -5.56
CA ASP A 131 12.58 11.69 -6.35
C ASP A 131 12.78 10.36 -5.61
N TYR A 132 13.04 10.43 -4.30
CA TYR A 132 13.22 9.25 -3.47
C TYR A 132 11.95 8.38 -3.43
N PHE A 133 10.76 8.96 -3.22
CA PHE A 133 9.53 8.19 -3.16
C PHE A 133 9.09 7.68 -4.52
N LEU A 134 9.20 8.49 -5.57
CA LEU A 134 8.88 8.07 -6.92
C LEU A 134 9.77 6.92 -7.36
N ASN A 135 11.09 6.99 -7.14
CA ASN A 135 12.01 5.92 -7.50
C ASN A 135 11.81 4.66 -6.65
N TYR A 136 11.47 4.82 -5.36
CA TYR A 136 11.14 3.69 -4.51
C TYR A 136 9.88 2.96 -5.01
N CYS A 137 8.80 3.70 -5.25
CA CYS A 137 7.55 3.15 -5.78
C CYS A 137 7.73 2.53 -7.17
N ARG A 138 8.53 3.15 -8.04
CA ARG A 138 8.82 2.63 -9.37
C ARG A 138 9.56 1.29 -9.35
N THR A 139 10.50 1.14 -8.42
CA THR A 139 11.42 -0.02 -8.36
C THR A 139 10.87 -1.16 -7.50
N TYR A 140 10.25 -0.84 -6.37
CA TYR A 140 9.98 -1.81 -5.29
C TYR A 140 8.49 -2.08 -5.06
N THR A 141 7.61 -1.58 -5.92
CA THR A 141 6.16 -1.82 -5.83
C THR A 141 5.60 -2.23 -7.17
N ASP A 142 4.37 -2.73 -7.17
CA ASP A 142 3.59 -3.04 -8.36
C ASP A 142 2.89 -1.81 -8.96
N MET A 143 3.12 -0.60 -8.43
CA MET A 143 2.52 0.64 -8.93
C MET A 143 2.66 0.86 -10.46
N PRO A 144 3.81 0.58 -11.12
CA PRO A 144 3.92 0.71 -12.57
C PRO A 144 3.15 -0.36 -13.38
N MET A 145 2.72 -1.45 -12.73
CA MET A 145 2.14 -2.59 -13.43
C MET A 145 0.74 -2.26 -13.96
N LEU A 146 0.37 -2.92 -15.04
CA LEU A 146 -0.90 -2.68 -15.74
C LEU A 146 -2.02 -3.61 -15.25
N VAL A 147 -3.21 -3.04 -15.15
CA VAL A 147 -4.46 -3.72 -14.78
C VAL A 147 -5.44 -3.61 -15.94
N ILE A 148 -6.04 -4.73 -16.32
CA ILE A 148 -7.08 -4.78 -17.36
C ILE A 148 -8.39 -4.28 -16.75
N LEU A 149 -9.09 -3.41 -17.49
CA LEU A 149 -10.41 -2.91 -17.13
C LEU A 149 -11.50 -3.80 -17.70
N GLU A 150 -12.47 -4.16 -16.86
CA GLU A 150 -13.64 -4.95 -17.23
C GLU A 150 -14.85 -4.01 -17.45
N PRO A 151 -15.53 -4.05 -18.60
CA PRO A 151 -16.68 -3.20 -18.88
C PRO A 151 -17.88 -3.60 -18.02
N ARG A 152 -18.73 -2.61 -17.70
CA ARG A 152 -20.00 -2.78 -16.99
C ARG A 152 -21.16 -2.27 -17.84
N ASP A 153 -22.36 -2.80 -17.60
CA ASP A 153 -23.57 -2.50 -18.38
C ASP A 153 -23.96 -1.01 -18.37
N ASN A 154 -23.57 -0.28 -17.33
CA ASN A 154 -23.81 1.17 -17.18
C ASN A 154 -22.79 2.05 -17.92
N GLY A 155 -21.86 1.46 -18.69
CA GLY A 155 -20.82 2.17 -19.43
C GLY A 155 -19.58 2.56 -18.61
N SER A 156 -19.53 2.22 -17.31
CA SER A 156 -18.30 2.33 -16.52
C SER A 156 -17.45 1.06 -16.62
N TYR A 157 -16.28 1.08 -16.00
CA TYR A 157 -15.38 -0.07 -15.91
C TYR A 157 -15.10 -0.43 -14.45
N THR A 158 -14.60 -1.63 -14.21
CA THR A 158 -14.02 -2.04 -12.93
C THR A 158 -12.61 -2.58 -13.12
N PRO A 159 -11.70 -2.39 -12.14
CA PRO A 159 -10.39 -3.02 -12.18
C PRO A 159 -10.55 -4.55 -12.15
N GLY A 160 -10.05 -5.23 -13.18
CA GLY A 160 -9.99 -6.68 -13.26
C GLY A 160 -8.66 -7.21 -12.75
N ARG A 161 -8.13 -8.24 -13.43
CA ARG A 161 -6.79 -8.78 -13.14
C ARG A 161 -5.67 -7.92 -13.73
N MET A 162 -4.46 -8.10 -13.21
CA MET A 162 -3.24 -7.56 -13.82
C MET A 162 -3.02 -8.14 -15.22
N LEU A 163 -2.54 -7.29 -16.14
CA LEU A 163 -2.10 -7.69 -17.47
C LEU A 163 -0.87 -8.61 -17.36
N ARG A 164 -0.89 -9.71 -18.12
CA ARG A 164 0.17 -10.70 -18.17
C ARG A 164 0.85 -10.69 -19.53
N ALA A 165 2.10 -11.12 -19.59
CA ALA A 165 2.82 -11.22 -20.85
C ALA A 165 2.05 -12.08 -21.86
N SER A 166 1.44 -13.19 -21.42
CA SER A 166 0.61 -14.07 -22.25
C SER A 166 -0.61 -13.41 -22.90
N ASP A 167 -1.03 -12.24 -22.42
CA ASP A 167 -2.18 -11.51 -22.98
C ASP A 167 -1.82 -10.71 -24.23
N LEU A 168 -0.53 -10.55 -24.52
CA LEU A 168 -0.01 -9.76 -25.63
C LEU A 168 0.45 -10.66 -26.77
N LEU A 169 0.49 -10.10 -27.98
CA LEU A 169 1.03 -10.79 -29.14
C LEU A 169 2.48 -11.24 -28.85
N ASP A 170 2.82 -12.46 -29.25
CA ASP A 170 4.13 -13.10 -29.04
C ASP A 170 4.58 -13.19 -27.55
N ALA A 171 3.66 -12.99 -26.61
CA ALA A 171 3.90 -13.04 -25.17
C ALA A 171 5.07 -12.15 -24.69
N LEU A 172 5.34 -11.03 -25.36
CA LEU A 172 6.53 -10.19 -25.15
C LEU A 172 7.87 -10.95 -25.24
N GLY A 173 7.92 -12.02 -26.03
CA GLY A 173 9.10 -12.88 -26.18
C GLY A 173 9.33 -13.85 -25.01
N GLU A 174 8.45 -13.89 -24.02
CA GLU A 174 8.56 -14.77 -22.86
C GLU A 174 7.94 -16.14 -23.15
N SER A 175 8.77 -17.19 -23.22
CA SER A 175 8.34 -18.56 -23.49
C SER A 175 8.04 -19.40 -22.24
N ASN A 176 8.68 -19.07 -21.10
CA ASN A 176 8.47 -19.74 -19.82
C ASN A 176 7.49 -18.94 -18.94
N ASN A 177 6.43 -19.58 -18.47
CA ASN A 177 5.40 -19.01 -17.58
C ASN A 177 4.93 -17.57 -17.94
N PRO A 178 4.61 -17.25 -19.21
CA PRO A 178 4.18 -15.91 -19.62
C PRO A 178 2.90 -15.42 -18.90
N GLU A 179 2.04 -16.34 -18.48
CA GLU A 179 0.83 -16.06 -17.72
C GLU A 179 1.10 -15.60 -16.26
N TRP A 180 2.33 -15.76 -15.77
CA TRP A 180 2.77 -15.36 -14.43
C TRP A 180 3.71 -14.15 -14.41
N LYS A 181 3.87 -13.47 -15.55
CA LYS A 181 4.74 -12.29 -15.70
C LYS A 181 3.90 -11.04 -15.91
N THR A 182 4.00 -10.09 -15.00
CA THR A 182 3.27 -8.80 -15.07
C THR A 182 3.93 -7.85 -16.06
N VAL A 183 3.15 -6.93 -16.61
CA VAL A 183 3.58 -6.01 -17.68
C VAL A 183 3.45 -4.56 -17.24
N ALA A 184 4.37 -3.72 -17.68
CA ALA A 184 4.39 -2.28 -17.47
C ALA A 184 4.82 -1.54 -18.75
N TYR A 185 4.64 -0.22 -18.78
CA TYR A 185 5.25 0.64 -19.80
C TYR A 185 6.64 1.11 -19.34
N ASN A 186 7.60 1.17 -20.25
CA ASN A 186 8.87 1.88 -20.01
C ASN A 186 8.75 3.39 -20.30
N SER A 187 9.81 4.15 -20.02
CA SER A 187 9.92 5.59 -20.27
C SER A 187 9.74 5.99 -21.74
N ASP A 188 10.09 5.10 -22.67
CA ASP A 188 9.93 5.27 -24.12
C ASP A 188 8.50 4.96 -24.61
N GLY A 189 7.63 4.44 -23.74
CA GLY A 189 6.25 4.12 -24.07
C GLY A 189 6.03 2.74 -24.67
N GLU A 190 7.01 1.85 -24.54
CA GLU A 190 6.95 0.45 -24.97
C GLU A 190 6.47 -0.46 -23.82
N LEU A 191 5.77 -1.54 -24.16
CA LEU A 191 5.37 -2.57 -23.20
C LEU A 191 6.53 -3.50 -22.90
N VAL A 192 6.79 -3.74 -21.62
CA VAL A 192 7.87 -4.60 -21.15
C VAL A 192 7.40 -5.51 -20.02
N ALA A 193 7.99 -6.72 -19.96
CA ALA A 193 7.88 -7.62 -18.82
C ALA A 193 9.15 -7.47 -17.96
N PRO A 194 9.13 -6.66 -16.89
CA PRO A 194 10.30 -6.47 -16.05
C PRO A 194 10.67 -7.75 -15.29
N ASN A 195 11.95 -7.90 -14.98
CA ASN A 195 12.47 -8.94 -14.09
C ASN A 195 11.71 -8.98 -12.74
N GLY A 196 11.76 -10.14 -12.08
CA GLY A 196 11.32 -10.28 -10.68
C GLY A 196 9.89 -10.79 -10.48
N SER A 197 9.01 -10.71 -11.47
CA SER A 197 7.68 -11.33 -11.40
C SER A 197 7.76 -12.85 -11.19
N ILE A 198 6.72 -13.43 -10.59
CA ILE A 198 6.77 -14.82 -10.08
C ILE A 198 7.03 -15.86 -11.17
N GLY A 199 6.65 -15.58 -12.43
CA GLY A 199 6.97 -16.43 -13.58
C GLY A 199 8.46 -16.61 -13.84
N PHE A 200 9.32 -15.68 -13.40
CA PHE A 200 10.78 -15.83 -13.52
C PHE A 200 11.39 -16.69 -12.41
N ARG A 201 10.64 -17.03 -11.35
CA ARG A 201 11.15 -17.78 -10.19
C ARG A 201 11.36 -19.26 -10.48
N TRP A 202 10.54 -19.83 -11.35
CA TRP A 202 10.49 -21.26 -11.64
C TRP A 202 10.60 -21.51 -13.14
N GLY A 203 11.07 -22.69 -13.56
CA GLY A 203 11.25 -23.04 -14.97
C GLY A 203 12.47 -22.39 -15.65
N GLU A 204 13.00 -21.29 -15.11
CA GLU A 204 14.19 -20.59 -15.59
C GLU A 204 15.05 -20.05 -14.41
N LYS A 205 16.16 -19.35 -14.71
CA LYS A 205 17.08 -18.77 -13.71
C LYS A 205 17.68 -17.44 -14.17
N GLY A 206 18.10 -16.62 -13.22
CA GLY A 206 18.88 -15.39 -13.46
C GLY A 206 18.06 -14.12 -13.64
N LYS A 207 16.73 -14.22 -13.85
CA LYS A 207 15.82 -13.07 -14.02
C LYS A 207 14.88 -12.82 -12.82
N TRP A 208 14.90 -13.67 -11.79
CA TRP A 208 14.12 -13.44 -10.56
C TRP A 208 14.90 -12.55 -9.59
N ASN A 209 14.91 -11.25 -9.88
CA ASN A 209 15.54 -10.19 -9.10
C ASN A 209 14.81 -8.86 -9.36
N LEU A 210 15.15 -7.83 -8.58
CA LEU A 210 14.57 -6.49 -8.71
C LEU A 210 15.45 -5.52 -9.51
N GLU A 211 16.40 -6.03 -10.31
CA GLU A 211 17.11 -5.19 -11.27
C GLU A 211 16.09 -4.59 -12.25
N GLN A 212 16.19 -3.29 -12.52
CA GLN A 212 15.30 -2.58 -13.44
C GLN A 212 15.66 -2.93 -14.89
N ARG A 213 15.38 -4.17 -15.27
CA ARG A 213 15.74 -4.77 -16.56
C ARG A 213 14.56 -5.53 -17.15
N ALA A 214 14.48 -5.52 -18.47
CA ALA A 214 13.60 -6.36 -19.27
C ALA A 214 14.36 -6.82 -20.52
N ASP A 215 14.25 -8.10 -20.86
CA ASP A 215 14.98 -8.71 -21.99
C ASP A 215 16.49 -8.35 -22.04
N GLY A 216 17.14 -8.36 -20.87
CA GLY A 216 18.57 -8.06 -20.75
C GLY A 216 18.96 -6.59 -20.91
N LYS A 217 18.01 -5.67 -21.15
CA LYS A 217 18.25 -4.22 -21.24
C LYS A 217 17.78 -3.52 -19.98
N ASP A 218 18.46 -2.43 -19.62
CA ASP A 218 18.00 -1.55 -18.54
C ASP A 218 16.74 -0.82 -18.98
N VAL A 219 15.75 -0.72 -18.08
CA VAL A 219 14.47 -0.08 -18.34
C VAL A 219 14.07 0.79 -17.17
N GLU A 220 13.43 1.93 -17.45
CA GLU A 220 12.78 2.74 -16.42
C GLU A 220 11.26 2.63 -16.60
N LEU A 221 10.55 2.07 -15.62
CA LEU A 221 9.10 1.86 -15.72
C LEU A 221 8.34 3.16 -15.51
N LYS A 222 7.27 3.43 -16.27
CA LYS A 222 6.36 4.57 -16.02
C LYS A 222 5.36 4.23 -14.92
N LEU A 223 5.25 5.10 -13.92
CA LEU A 223 4.24 4.99 -12.86
C LEU A 223 2.84 5.29 -13.38
N SER A 224 2.65 6.45 -14.03
CA SER A 224 1.34 6.89 -14.51
C SER A 224 1.22 6.83 -16.02
N LEU A 225 0.01 6.53 -16.51
CA LEU A 225 -0.36 6.63 -17.91
C LEU A 225 -0.91 7.99 -18.32
N LEU A 226 -0.99 8.96 -17.40
CA LEU A 226 -1.64 10.26 -17.64
C LEU A 226 -1.12 10.93 -18.91
N ASP A 227 0.19 11.03 -19.10
CA ASP A 227 0.79 11.74 -20.25
C ASP A 227 0.75 10.95 -21.56
N ILE A 228 0.47 9.65 -21.51
CA ILE A 228 0.47 8.77 -22.69
C ILE A 228 -0.91 8.21 -23.00
N ARG A 229 -1.95 8.59 -22.26
CA ARG A 229 -3.31 8.02 -22.38
C ARG A 229 -3.91 8.19 -23.78
N ASP A 230 -4.67 7.19 -24.21
CA ASP A 230 -5.48 7.28 -25.43
C ASP A 230 -6.88 7.84 -25.12
N SER A 231 -7.37 7.54 -23.92
CA SER A 231 -8.71 7.95 -23.47
C SER A 231 -8.75 8.14 -21.96
N VAL A 232 -9.84 8.77 -21.49
CA VAL A 232 -10.18 8.86 -20.08
C VAL A 232 -11.48 8.09 -19.88
N VAL A 233 -11.47 7.11 -18.98
CA VAL A 233 -12.61 6.23 -18.75
C VAL A 233 -13.04 6.25 -17.29
N SER A 234 -14.34 6.06 -17.05
CA SER A 234 -14.91 6.06 -15.71
C SER A 234 -14.77 4.69 -15.06
N VAL A 235 -14.04 4.60 -13.96
CA VAL A 235 -13.78 3.36 -13.22
C VAL A 235 -14.43 3.41 -11.85
N GLY A 236 -15.17 2.35 -11.51
CA GLY A 236 -15.88 2.22 -10.25
C GLY A 236 -15.05 1.61 -9.13
N PHE A 237 -15.08 2.25 -7.96
CA PHE A 237 -14.44 1.81 -6.73
C PHE A 237 -15.48 1.59 -5.63
N PRO A 238 -15.41 0.47 -4.90
CA PRO A 238 -16.34 0.20 -3.81
C PRO A 238 -16.05 1.12 -2.62
N TYR A 239 -17.10 1.70 -2.05
CA TYR A 239 -17.03 2.57 -0.89
C TYR A 239 -17.93 2.06 0.23
N PHE A 240 -17.31 1.74 1.37
CA PHE A 240 -17.99 1.17 2.53
C PHE A 240 -18.12 2.15 3.70
N GLY A 241 -17.51 3.34 3.62
CA GLY A 241 -17.53 4.33 4.70
C GLY A 241 -18.91 4.93 4.98
N GLY A 242 -19.88 4.70 4.09
CA GLY A 242 -21.28 5.11 4.25
C GLY A 242 -22.16 4.09 4.96
N ASN A 243 -21.66 2.87 5.23
CA ASN A 243 -22.44 1.83 5.88
C ASN A 243 -22.74 2.23 7.34
N GLU A 244 -24.03 2.36 7.66
CA GLU A 244 -24.47 2.76 9.00
C GLU A 244 -24.21 1.65 10.03
N ASN A 245 -23.85 2.07 11.23
CA ASN A 245 -23.70 1.19 12.38
C ASN A 245 -24.08 1.94 13.67
N PRO A 246 -24.77 1.31 14.63
CA PRO A 246 -25.18 1.98 15.88
C PRO A 246 -24.02 2.47 16.75
N HIS A 247 -22.80 1.97 16.56
CA HIS A 247 -21.64 2.25 17.41
C HIS A 247 -20.53 3.04 16.71
N PHE A 248 -20.67 3.30 15.41
CA PHE A 248 -19.67 3.94 14.58
C PHE A 248 -20.30 5.03 13.72
N ARG A 249 -19.58 6.13 13.53
CA ARG A 249 -19.99 7.18 12.60
C ARG A 249 -19.74 6.70 11.18
N SER A 250 -20.64 7.05 10.27
CA SER A 250 -20.50 6.81 8.83
C SER A 250 -20.54 8.14 8.09
N VAL A 251 -19.97 8.16 6.88
CA VAL A 251 -20.04 9.30 5.97
C VAL A 251 -20.76 8.84 4.71
N ALA A 252 -22.01 9.24 4.55
CA ALA A 252 -22.85 8.82 3.44
C ALA A 252 -22.28 9.31 2.10
N GLN A 253 -21.98 8.37 1.21
CA GLN A 253 -21.64 8.59 -0.19
C GLN A 253 -22.17 7.42 -1.02
N SER A 254 -22.06 7.48 -2.33
CA SER A 254 -22.43 6.35 -3.19
C SER A 254 -21.62 5.10 -2.83
N PRO A 255 -22.24 3.90 -2.73
CA PRO A 255 -21.52 2.64 -2.49
C PRO A 255 -20.50 2.30 -3.58
N VAL A 256 -20.64 2.90 -4.77
CA VAL A 256 -19.66 2.86 -5.85
C VAL A 256 -19.31 4.30 -6.22
N THR A 257 -18.04 4.66 -6.08
CA THR A 257 -17.50 5.95 -6.49
C THR A 257 -16.88 5.80 -7.87
N LEU A 258 -17.22 6.70 -8.79
CA LEU A 258 -16.74 6.67 -10.17
C LEU A 258 -15.63 7.69 -10.33
N HIS A 259 -14.45 7.26 -10.76
CA HIS A 259 -13.29 8.11 -10.97
C HIS A 259 -12.83 8.04 -12.44
N PRO A 260 -12.56 9.18 -13.11
CA PRO A 260 -11.96 9.21 -14.43
C PRO A 260 -10.48 8.80 -14.35
N LEU A 261 -10.10 7.78 -15.13
CA LEU A 261 -8.72 7.26 -15.18
C LEU A 261 -8.12 7.35 -16.57
N PRO A 262 -6.81 7.65 -16.69
CA PRO A 262 -6.09 7.66 -17.95
C PRO A 262 -5.87 6.22 -18.43
N ALA A 263 -6.56 5.81 -19.49
CA ALA A 263 -6.47 4.47 -20.03
C ALA A 263 -5.72 4.41 -21.35
N LYS A 264 -5.02 3.29 -21.56
CA LYS A 264 -4.39 2.88 -22.81
C LYS A 264 -5.22 1.76 -23.46
N GLN A 265 -5.40 1.82 -24.76
CA GLN A 265 -6.03 0.76 -25.52
C GLN A 265 -4.97 -0.20 -26.06
N LEU A 266 -5.15 -1.50 -25.82
CA LEU A 266 -4.25 -2.56 -26.27
C LEU A 266 -5.01 -3.59 -27.10
N THR A 267 -4.32 -4.18 -28.08
CA THR A 267 -4.80 -5.37 -28.78
C THR A 267 -4.25 -6.60 -28.04
N LEU A 268 -5.16 -7.44 -27.56
CA LEU A 268 -4.82 -8.67 -26.85
C LEU A 268 -4.50 -9.79 -27.86
N ALA A 269 -3.82 -10.85 -27.40
CA ALA A 269 -3.53 -12.04 -28.19
C ALA A 269 -4.79 -12.75 -28.71
N SER A 270 -5.94 -12.56 -28.06
CA SER A 270 -7.24 -13.03 -28.54
C SER A 270 -7.75 -12.30 -29.79
N GLY A 271 -7.14 -11.16 -30.15
CA GLY A 271 -7.61 -10.24 -31.19
C GLY A 271 -8.61 -9.20 -30.68
N GLU A 272 -9.05 -9.31 -29.42
CA GLU A 272 -9.93 -8.32 -28.79
C GLU A 272 -9.14 -7.08 -28.34
N SER A 273 -9.85 -5.95 -28.23
CA SER A 273 -9.26 -4.75 -27.65
C SER A 273 -9.54 -4.68 -26.15
N GLY A 274 -8.49 -4.52 -25.35
CA GLY A 274 -8.56 -4.33 -23.91
C GLY A 274 -8.12 -2.93 -23.50
N LEU A 275 -8.77 -2.37 -22.48
CA LEU A 275 -8.32 -1.13 -21.84
C LEU A 275 -7.49 -1.45 -20.60
N VAL A 276 -6.39 -0.72 -20.42
CA VAL A 276 -5.51 -0.89 -19.26
C VAL A 276 -5.21 0.43 -18.57
N VAL A 277 -5.00 0.34 -17.27
CA VAL A 277 -4.54 1.43 -16.38
C VAL A 277 -3.38 0.95 -15.54
N SER A 278 -2.56 1.87 -15.01
CA SER A 278 -1.54 1.49 -14.02
C SER A 278 -2.14 1.32 -12.62
N VAL A 279 -1.53 0.48 -11.79
CA VAL A 279 -1.87 0.38 -10.36
C VAL A 279 -1.68 1.74 -9.66
N TYR A 280 -0.67 2.51 -10.05
CA TYR A 280 -0.43 3.86 -9.53
C TYR A 280 -1.63 4.78 -9.76
N ASP A 281 -2.16 4.80 -10.99
CA ASP A 281 -3.32 5.62 -11.33
C ASP A 281 -4.57 5.17 -10.56
N LEU A 282 -4.77 3.84 -10.41
CA LEU A 282 -5.83 3.26 -9.58
C LEU A 282 -5.72 3.69 -8.12
N ILE A 283 -4.51 3.69 -7.54
CA ILE A 283 -4.27 4.12 -6.16
C ILE A 283 -4.62 5.60 -6.02
N LEU A 284 -4.12 6.47 -6.89
CA LEU A 284 -4.39 7.90 -6.78
C LEU A 284 -5.90 8.22 -6.89
N ALA A 285 -6.62 7.54 -7.78
CA ALA A 285 -8.07 7.67 -7.88
C ALA A 285 -8.80 7.11 -6.65
N ASN A 286 -8.40 5.93 -6.15
CA ASN A 286 -8.99 5.35 -4.93
C ASN A 286 -8.81 6.26 -3.71
N TYR A 287 -7.68 6.99 -3.62
CA TYR A 287 -7.46 7.98 -2.57
C TYR A 287 -8.18 9.32 -2.84
N GLY A 288 -8.90 9.46 -3.95
CA GLY A 288 -9.69 10.65 -4.29
C GLY A 288 -8.82 11.88 -4.59
N LEU A 289 -7.70 11.72 -5.30
CA LEU A 289 -6.81 12.82 -5.65
C LEU A 289 -7.16 13.42 -7.02
N ASP A 290 -7.34 14.74 -7.08
CA ASP A 290 -7.57 15.44 -8.35
C ASP A 290 -6.27 15.55 -9.15
N ARG A 291 -6.38 15.21 -10.44
CA ARG A 291 -5.27 15.12 -11.40
C ARG A 291 -5.55 15.89 -12.69
N GLY A 292 -6.52 16.81 -12.66
CA GLY A 292 -6.90 17.61 -13.82
C GLY A 292 -7.74 16.84 -14.84
N LEU A 293 -8.52 15.85 -14.37
CA LEU A 293 -9.44 15.05 -15.17
C LEU A 293 -10.92 15.38 -14.89
N ASP A 294 -11.17 16.53 -14.24
CA ASP A 294 -12.51 16.99 -13.82
C ASP A 294 -13.28 15.97 -12.98
N ASP A 295 -12.58 15.29 -12.09
CA ASP A 295 -13.15 14.28 -11.20
C ASP A 295 -13.98 14.92 -10.07
N VAL A 296 -15.30 14.74 -10.13
CA VAL A 296 -16.23 15.25 -9.11
C VAL A 296 -16.15 14.51 -7.77
N ASN A 297 -15.55 13.31 -7.73
CA ASN A 297 -15.38 12.51 -6.52
C ASN A 297 -13.99 12.65 -5.91
N ALA A 298 -13.04 13.25 -6.63
CA ALA A 298 -11.77 13.67 -6.08
C ALA A 298 -11.90 14.94 -5.22
N ALA A 299 -11.00 15.09 -4.26
CA ALA A 299 -10.90 16.25 -3.40
C ALA A 299 -9.92 17.28 -3.99
N LYS A 300 -10.33 18.55 -3.99
CA LYS A 300 -9.44 19.66 -4.35
C LYS A 300 -8.65 20.19 -3.16
N ASP A 301 -9.23 20.07 -1.98
CA ASP A 301 -8.61 20.43 -0.71
C ASP A 301 -8.90 19.39 0.37
N PHE A 302 -8.17 19.47 1.49
CA PHE A 302 -8.31 18.54 2.62
C PHE A 302 -9.56 18.78 3.47
N ALA A 303 -10.25 19.92 3.29
CA ALA A 303 -11.45 20.30 4.01
C ALA A 303 -12.73 19.75 3.36
N GLU A 304 -12.69 19.38 2.08
CA GLU A 304 -13.78 18.72 1.37
C GLU A 304 -14.04 17.32 1.93
N VAL A 305 -15.32 16.98 2.15
CA VAL A 305 -15.73 15.67 2.63
C VAL A 305 -15.85 14.70 1.45
N LYS A 306 -14.70 14.26 0.93
CA LYS A 306 -14.58 13.20 -0.08
C LYS A 306 -13.95 11.97 0.53
N ALA A 307 -14.18 10.79 -0.06
CA ALA A 307 -13.64 9.53 0.43
C ALA A 307 -12.14 9.68 0.73
N TYR A 308 -11.75 9.30 1.94
CA TYR A 308 -10.35 9.27 2.40
C TYR A 308 -9.63 10.63 2.54
N THR A 309 -10.35 11.75 2.56
CA THR A 309 -9.76 13.05 2.94
C THR A 309 -9.58 13.20 4.46
N PRO A 310 -8.75 14.15 4.94
CA PRO A 310 -8.68 14.49 6.36
C PRO A 310 -10.03 14.91 6.96
N ALA A 311 -10.85 15.71 6.26
CA ALA A 311 -12.19 16.07 6.72
C ALA A 311 -13.14 14.88 6.80
N TRP A 312 -13.06 13.94 5.87
CA TRP A 312 -13.81 12.68 5.93
C TRP A 312 -13.36 11.80 7.11
N ALA A 313 -12.06 11.66 7.33
CA ALA A 313 -11.53 10.85 8.42
C ALA A 313 -11.84 11.46 9.80
N GLU A 314 -11.90 12.80 9.92
CA GLU A 314 -12.34 13.46 11.15
C GLU A 314 -13.77 13.04 11.53
N GLN A 315 -14.67 12.95 10.55
CA GLN A 315 -16.04 12.51 10.80
C GLN A 315 -16.12 11.06 11.26
N ILE A 316 -15.35 10.15 10.64
CA ILE A 316 -15.37 8.72 10.97
C ILE A 316 -14.67 8.44 12.31
N THR A 317 -13.46 8.97 12.47
CA THR A 317 -12.54 8.59 13.56
C THR A 317 -12.70 9.46 14.80
N GLY A 318 -13.17 10.70 14.63
CA GLY A 318 -13.17 11.74 15.66
C GLY A 318 -11.82 12.43 15.87
N VAL A 319 -10.77 12.06 15.13
CA VAL A 319 -9.46 12.73 15.21
C VAL A 319 -9.50 14.04 14.42
N PRO A 320 -9.12 15.19 15.01
CA PRO A 320 -9.09 16.47 14.30
C PRO A 320 -8.22 16.42 13.03
N ARG A 321 -8.76 16.86 11.90
CA ARG A 321 -8.12 16.83 10.58
C ARG A 321 -6.76 17.51 10.56
N GLN A 322 -6.60 18.60 11.32
CA GLN A 322 -5.34 19.33 11.44
C GLN A 322 -4.21 18.43 11.97
N HIS A 323 -4.50 17.52 12.90
CA HIS A 323 -3.51 16.57 13.39
C HIS A 323 -3.17 15.50 12.35
N ILE A 324 -4.17 15.04 11.59
CA ILE A 324 -3.97 14.11 10.47
C ILE A 324 -3.02 14.73 9.43
N GLU A 325 -3.33 15.96 9.00
CA GLU A 325 -2.54 16.73 8.05
C GLU A 325 -1.10 16.97 8.55
N GLN A 326 -0.95 17.46 9.79
CA GLN A 326 0.36 17.75 10.38
C GLN A 326 1.25 16.51 10.49
N ILE A 327 0.70 15.39 10.98
CA ILE A 327 1.47 14.15 11.14
C ILE A 327 1.85 13.61 9.77
N ALA A 328 0.89 13.53 8.84
CA ALA A 328 1.13 13.04 7.49
C ALA A 328 2.13 13.89 6.70
N ALA A 329 2.11 15.21 6.83
CA ALA A 329 3.07 16.10 6.20
C ALA A 329 4.49 16.01 6.84
N SER A 330 4.57 15.74 8.15
CA SER A 330 5.86 15.70 8.86
C SER A 330 6.61 14.38 8.70
N LEU A 331 5.89 13.27 8.49
CA LEU A 331 6.44 11.91 8.42
C LEU A 331 7.48 11.74 7.28
N PRO A 332 7.25 12.26 6.07
CA PRO A 332 8.20 12.09 4.96
C PRO A 332 9.39 13.05 5.04
N ILE A 333 9.23 14.24 5.61
CA ILE A 333 10.29 15.28 5.70
C ILE A 333 11.43 14.83 6.62
N ARG A 334 11.12 14.15 7.73
CA ARG A 334 12.13 13.66 8.69
C ARG A 334 12.89 12.42 8.22
N ARG A 335 12.45 11.77 7.14
CA ARG A 335 13.18 10.70 6.43
C ARG A 335 14.26 11.27 5.50
N ILE A 336 14.07 12.49 4.98
CA ILE A 336 14.95 13.10 3.97
C ILE A 336 16.11 13.90 4.57
N ARG A 337 16.00 14.35 5.83
CA ARG A 337 17.14 14.97 6.52
C ARG A 337 18.01 13.87 7.15
N PRO A 338 19.19 13.54 6.60
CA PRO A 338 20.19 12.90 7.43
C PRO A 338 20.44 13.82 8.63
N THR A 339 20.44 13.26 9.83
CA THR A 339 20.97 13.95 11.00
C THR A 339 22.35 14.45 10.62
N ALA A 340 22.48 15.77 10.44
CA ALA A 340 23.79 16.40 10.36
C ALA A 340 24.49 16.03 11.67
N ALA A 341 25.46 15.11 11.57
CA ALA A 341 26.36 14.84 12.66
C ALA A 341 27.04 16.16 13.02
N GLN A 342 26.85 16.61 14.26
CA GLN A 342 27.74 17.56 14.90
C GLN A 342 28.92 16.79 15.50
#